data_AF-A0A933D9M0-F1
#
_entry.id   AF-A0A933D9M0-F1
#
_cell.length_a   1.000
_cell.length_b   1.000
_cell.length_c   1.000
_cell.angle_alpha   90.00
_cell.angle_beta   90.00
_cell.angle_gamma   90.00
#
_symmetry.space_group_name_H-M   'P 1'
#
loop_
_entity.id
_entity.type
_entity.pdbx_description
1 polymer ?
#
loop_
_entity_poly.entity_id
_entity_poly.type
_entity_poly.pdbx_seq_one_letter_code
_entity_poly.pdbx_strand_id
1 'polypeptide(L)'
;MELARKIVENGHAARKLSGIQVRQPLVKITVVHSTKALDDDILQLIKDELNVKKVAWKVEVGKAEPEVDLDTEITPDLEEEGKTRELARQIQEERKRLKTPLDAIINVTTPWLPQEAENLEWLKKRTLTRELKKGEKLVVKEVSR
;
A
#
# COMPACT_ATOMS: atom_id res chain seq x y z
N MET A 1 13.10 -13.37 14.75
CA MET A 1 12.90 -11.96 14.31
C MET A 1 13.89 -11.51 13.24
N GLU A 2 15.18 -11.89 13.29
CA GLU A 2 16.19 -11.41 12.32
C GLU A 2 15.87 -11.81 10.87
N LEU A 3 15.44 -13.05 10.64
CA LEU A 3 15.06 -13.52 9.29
C LEU A 3 13.92 -12.70 8.68
N ALA A 4 12.89 -12.36 9.47
CA ALA A 4 11.76 -11.55 9.02
C ALA A 4 12.19 -10.14 8.59
N ARG A 5 13.12 -9.52 9.33
CA ARG A 5 13.68 -8.21 8.97
C ARG A 5 14.41 -8.29 7.64
N LYS A 6 15.28 -9.29 7.45
CA LYS A 6 16.00 -9.49 6.18
C LYS A 6 15.03 -9.68 5.00
N ILE A 7 13.94 -10.43 5.18
CA ILE A 7 12.91 -10.62 4.14
C ILE A 7 12.26 -9.27 3.78
N VAL A 8 11.89 -8.46 4.78
CA VAL A 8 11.31 -7.13 4.58
C VAL A 8 12.30 -6.20 3.86
N GLU A 9 13.55 -6.17 4.29
CA GLU A 9 14.61 -5.37 3.67
C GLU A 9 14.82 -5.77 2.20
N ASN A 10 14.93 -7.06 1.93
CA ASN A 10 15.07 -7.58 0.58
C ASN A 10 13.81 -7.28 -0.26
N GLY A 11 12.62 -7.33 0.35
CA GLY A 11 11.36 -7.01 -0.32
C GLY A 11 11.27 -5.53 -0.71
N HIS A 12 11.68 -4.62 0.18
CA HIS A 12 11.78 -3.19 -0.14
C HIS A 12 12.83 -2.90 -1.21
N ALA A 13 13.98 -3.60 -1.16
CA ALA A 13 15.01 -3.48 -2.18
C ALA A 13 14.51 -3.94 -3.56
N ALA A 14 13.85 -5.09 -3.63
CA ALA A 14 13.24 -5.60 -4.85
C ALA A 14 12.18 -4.63 -5.41
N ARG A 15 11.30 -4.09 -4.55
CA ARG A 15 10.32 -3.05 -4.92
C ARG A 15 10.99 -1.82 -5.54
N LYS A 16 12.07 -1.34 -4.93
CA LYS A 16 12.85 -0.19 -5.43
C LYS A 16 13.48 -0.50 -6.79
N LEU A 17 14.03 -1.70 -6.97
CA LEU A 17 14.62 -2.14 -8.24
C LEU A 17 13.58 -2.19 -9.36
N SER A 18 12.38 -2.68 -9.07
CA SER A 18 11.26 -2.73 -10.02
C SER A 18 10.52 -1.40 -10.18
N GLY A 19 10.88 -0.35 -9.43
CA GLY A 19 10.20 0.95 -9.47
C GLY A 19 8.78 0.96 -8.87
N ILE A 20 8.41 -0.07 -8.11
CA ILE A 20 7.06 -0.25 -7.55
C ILE A 20 7.02 0.28 -6.12
N GLN A 21 6.21 1.30 -5.86
CA GLN A 21 6.07 1.87 -4.52
C GLN A 21 5.32 0.92 -3.57
N VAL A 22 5.64 0.92 -2.27
CA VAL A 22 4.95 0.08 -1.25
C VAL A 22 3.43 0.33 -1.22
N ARG A 23 2.98 1.53 -1.61
CA ARG A 23 1.55 1.85 -1.71
C ARG A 23 0.83 1.07 -2.80
N GLN A 24 1.54 0.58 -3.81
CA GLN A 24 1.02 -0.34 -4.81
C GLN A 24 0.97 -1.75 -4.18
N PRO A 25 -0.23 -2.27 -3.89
CA PRO A 25 -0.36 -3.65 -3.44
C PRO A 25 0.09 -4.61 -4.54
N LEU A 26 0.70 -5.72 -4.13
CA LEU A 26 1.10 -6.81 -5.03
C LEU A 26 0.36 -8.10 -4.67
N VAL A 27 0.15 -8.95 -5.67
CA VAL A 27 -0.56 -10.23 -5.52
C VAL A 27 0.15 -11.12 -4.51
N LYS A 28 1.45 -11.34 -4.73
CA LYS A 28 2.23 -12.26 -3.92
C LYS A 28 3.70 -11.87 -3.87
N ILE A 29 4.36 -12.33 -2.81
CA ILE A 29 5.81 -12.41 -2.71
C ILE A 29 6.20 -13.87 -2.51
N THR A 30 7.26 -14.32 -3.17
CA THR A 30 7.85 -15.63 -2.95
C THR A 30 9.13 -15.47 -2.15
N VAL A 31 9.21 -16.13 -1.00
CA VAL A 31 10.41 -16.19 -0.16
C VAL A 31 11.04 -17.57 -0.32
N VAL A 32 12.33 -17.60 -0.68
CA VAL A 32 13.12 -18.82 -0.78
C VAL A 32 14.17 -18.83 0.33
N HIS A 33 14.13 -19.85 1.19
CA HIS A 33 15.07 -19.96 2.31
C HIS A 33 15.30 -21.43 2.70
N SER A 34 16.42 -21.72 3.36
CA SER A 34 16.75 -23.10 3.80
C SER A 34 15.92 -23.63 4.97
N THR A 35 15.25 -22.74 5.71
CA THR A 35 14.42 -23.14 6.87
C THR A 35 12.95 -23.25 6.52
N LYS A 36 12.20 -23.91 7.41
CA LYS A 36 10.72 -23.89 7.37
C LYS A 36 10.18 -22.46 7.43
N ALA A 37 8.94 -22.31 6.98
CA ALA A 37 8.20 -21.06 7.05
C ALA A 37 8.14 -20.52 8.48
N LEU A 38 8.14 -19.19 8.57
CA LEU A 38 7.91 -18.46 9.81
C LEU A 38 6.47 -18.66 10.30
N ASP A 39 6.24 -18.39 11.58
CA ASP A 39 4.90 -18.41 12.18
C ASP A 39 3.94 -17.44 11.45
N ASP A 40 2.65 -17.76 11.49
CA ASP A 40 1.62 -17.02 10.74
C ASP A 40 1.57 -15.53 11.14
N ASP A 41 1.74 -15.21 12.42
CA ASP A 41 1.85 -13.83 12.92
C ASP A 41 2.99 -13.05 12.25
N ILE A 42 4.14 -13.71 12.04
CA ILE A 42 5.31 -13.09 11.41
C ILE A 42 5.06 -12.92 9.91
N LEU A 43 4.46 -13.92 9.26
CA LEU A 43 4.08 -13.83 7.85
C LEU A 43 3.07 -12.71 7.62
N GLN A 44 2.11 -12.53 8.54
CA GLN A 44 1.14 -11.45 8.49
C GLN A 44 1.82 -10.08 8.64
N LEU A 45 2.78 -9.94 9.56
CA LEU A 45 3.58 -8.71 9.68
C LEU A 45 4.35 -8.39 8.39
N ILE A 46 4.96 -9.40 7.75
CA ILE A 46 5.66 -9.23 6.46
C ILE A 46 4.67 -8.80 5.37
N LYS A 47 3.46 -9.38 5.34
CA LYS A 47 2.41 -9.01 4.38
C LYS A 47 2.02 -7.54 4.52
N ASP A 48 1.83 -7.08 5.73
CA ASP A 48 1.41 -5.71 6.02
C ASP A 48 2.52 -4.70 5.69
N GLU A 49 3.77 -4.99 6.05
CA GLU A 49 4.91 -4.11 5.79
C GLU A 49 5.25 -3.98 4.30
N LEU A 50 5.19 -5.11 3.58
CA LEU A 50 5.43 -5.14 2.14
C LEU A 50 4.18 -4.87 1.32
N ASN A 51 3.01 -4.71 1.93
CA ASN A 51 1.71 -4.54 1.27
C ASN A 51 1.47 -5.57 0.16
N VAL A 52 1.50 -6.85 0.53
CA VAL A 52 1.28 -7.98 -0.38
C VAL A 52 0.10 -8.82 0.09
N LYS A 53 -0.72 -9.31 -0.84
CA LYS A 53 -1.92 -10.08 -0.50
C LYS A 53 -1.57 -11.49 0.00
N LYS A 54 -0.48 -12.08 -0.50
CA LYS A 54 -0.02 -13.43 -0.16
C LYS A 54 1.50 -13.53 -0.02
N VAL A 55 1.96 -14.37 0.92
CA VAL A 55 3.37 -14.79 1.01
C VAL A 55 3.45 -16.27 0.66
N ALA A 56 4.21 -16.60 -0.36
CA ALA A 56 4.55 -17.97 -0.74
C ALA A 56 5.93 -18.31 -0.17
N TRP A 57 6.07 -19.48 0.44
CA TRP A 57 7.33 -19.93 1.02
C TRP A 57 7.85 -21.15 0.26
N LYS A 58 9.12 -21.12 -0.14
CA LYS A 58 9.82 -22.24 -0.76
C LYS A 58 11.05 -22.60 0.07
N VAL A 59 11.17 -23.88 0.41
CA VAL A 59 12.33 -24.39 1.14
C VAL A 59 13.36 -24.94 0.15
N GLU A 60 14.57 -24.39 0.17
CA GLU A 60 15.66 -24.81 -0.71
C GLU A 60 16.96 -25.05 0.08
N VAL A 61 17.49 -26.27 -0.01
CA VAL A 61 18.68 -26.69 0.74
C VAL A 61 19.91 -25.94 0.21
N GLY A 62 20.66 -25.30 1.10
CA GLY A 62 21.85 -24.51 0.76
C GLY A 62 21.63 -22.99 0.66
N LYS A 63 20.37 -22.52 0.76
CA LYS A 63 20.05 -21.09 0.75
C LYS A 63 20.08 -20.49 2.16
N ALA A 64 21.26 -20.06 2.59
CA ALA A 64 21.48 -19.49 3.93
C ALA A 64 20.91 -18.06 4.07
N GLU A 65 20.82 -17.30 2.98
CA GLU A 65 20.20 -15.97 2.95
C GLU A 65 18.83 -16.03 2.28
N PRO A 66 17.83 -15.27 2.79
CA PRO A 66 16.50 -15.27 2.20
C PRO A 66 16.48 -14.53 0.87
N GLU A 67 16.12 -15.20 -0.20
CA GLU A 67 15.84 -14.56 -1.49
C GLU A 67 14.35 -14.27 -1.60
N VAL A 68 14.02 -13.12 -2.17
CA VAL A 68 12.63 -12.72 -2.37
C VAL A 68 12.37 -12.37 -3.83
N ASP A 69 11.23 -12.81 -4.33
CA ASP A 69 10.76 -12.52 -5.67
C ASP A 69 9.34 -11.93 -5.60
N LEU A 70 9.13 -10.81 -6.28
CA LEU A 70 7.87 -10.08 -6.25
C LEU A 70 7.08 -10.39 -7.52
N ASP A 71 5.80 -10.70 -7.34
CA ASP A 71 4.88 -10.73 -8.46
C ASP A 71 4.58 -9.30 -8.90
N THR A 72 5.17 -8.91 -10.04
CA THR A 72 5.05 -7.57 -10.61
C THR A 72 3.86 -7.42 -11.54
N GLU A 73 3.02 -8.46 -11.67
CA GLU A 73 1.78 -8.37 -12.44
C GLU A 73 0.77 -7.50 -11.69
N ILE A 74 0.52 -6.30 -12.23
CA ILE A 74 -0.45 -5.36 -11.69
C ILE A 74 -1.77 -5.56 -12.44
N THR A 75 -2.73 -6.21 -11.78
CA THR A 75 -4.10 -6.29 -12.28
C THR A 75 -4.80 -4.93 -12.19
N PRO A 76 -5.86 -4.68 -12.99
CA PRO A 76 -6.61 -3.42 -12.92
C PRO A 76 -7.11 -3.09 -11.50
N ASP A 77 -7.56 -4.09 -10.74
CA ASP A 77 -8.01 -3.92 -9.35
C ASP A 77 -6.88 -3.46 -8.42
N LEU A 78 -5.68 -4.07 -8.55
CA LEU A 78 -4.52 -3.69 -7.76
C LEU A 78 -4.02 -2.30 -8.14
N GLU A 79 -4.00 -1.99 -9.44
CA GLU A 79 -3.64 -0.66 -9.93
C GLU A 79 -4.55 0.40 -9.31
N GLU A 80 -5.85 0.13 -9.28
CA GLU A 80 -6.84 1.02 -8.71
C GLU A 80 -6.67 1.19 -7.18
N GLU A 81 -6.46 0.10 -6.45
CA GLU A 81 -6.19 0.16 -5.01
C GLU A 81 -4.91 0.98 -4.73
N GLY A 82 -3.87 0.79 -5.54
CA GLY A 82 -2.63 1.56 -5.48
C GLY A 82 -2.85 3.05 -5.75
N LYS A 83 -3.57 3.39 -6.83
CA LYS A 83 -3.97 4.78 -7.16
C LYS A 83 -4.81 5.41 -6.05
N THR A 84 -5.71 4.65 -5.44
CA THR A 84 -6.53 5.10 -4.31
C THR A 84 -5.68 5.43 -3.09
N ARG A 85 -4.70 4.58 -2.76
CA ARG A 85 -3.75 4.82 -1.66
C ARG A 85 -2.84 6.01 -1.92
N GLU A 86 -2.41 6.18 -3.16
CA GLU A 86 -1.64 7.35 -3.58
C GLU A 86 -2.45 8.63 -3.47
N LEU A 87 -3.71 8.63 -3.92
CA LEU A 87 -4.64 9.74 -3.74
C LEU A 87 -4.85 10.08 -2.26
N ALA A 88 -5.02 9.07 -1.40
CA ALA A 88 -5.13 9.27 0.04
C ALA A 88 -3.91 9.99 0.61
N ARG A 89 -2.69 9.59 0.19
CA ARG A 89 -1.44 10.26 0.59
C ARG A 89 -1.43 11.72 0.16
N GLN A 90 -1.76 11.99 -1.10
CA GLN A 90 -1.80 13.36 -1.62
C GLN A 90 -2.80 14.22 -0.85
N ILE A 91 -3.99 13.71 -0.55
CA ILE A 91 -4.98 14.43 0.27
C ILE A 91 -4.41 14.75 1.65
N GLN A 92 -3.72 13.80 2.29
CA GLN A 92 -3.10 14.03 3.61
C GLN A 92 -1.96 15.06 3.56
N GLU A 93 -1.17 15.09 2.49
CA GLU A 93 -0.16 16.13 2.28
C GLU A 93 -0.79 17.51 2.10
N GLU A 94 -1.87 17.60 1.32
CA GLU A 94 -2.65 18.83 1.17
C GLU A 94 -3.22 19.31 2.50
N ARG A 95 -3.79 18.40 3.32
CA ARG A 95 -4.27 18.74 4.68
C ARG A 95 -3.16 19.30 5.56
N LYS A 96 -1.97 18.69 5.52
CA LYS A 96 -0.80 19.20 6.25
C LYS A 96 -0.37 20.58 5.75
N ARG A 97 -0.37 20.80 4.42
CA ARG A 97 -0.04 22.09 3.82
C ARG A 97 -1.03 23.18 4.23
N LEU A 98 -2.32 22.85 4.28
CA LEU A 98 -3.40 23.75 4.68
C LEU A 98 -3.51 23.91 6.21
N LYS A 99 -2.73 23.16 7.00
CA LYS A 99 -2.76 23.13 8.47
C LYS A 99 -4.16 22.84 9.03
N THR A 100 -4.91 22.00 8.32
CA THR A 100 -6.26 21.59 8.69
C THR A 100 -6.22 20.73 9.98
N PRO A 101 -7.20 20.85 10.89
CA PRO A 101 -7.29 19.99 12.07
C PRO A 101 -7.39 18.49 11.72
N LEU A 102 -6.96 17.62 12.64
CA LEU A 102 -6.96 16.17 12.42
C LEU A 102 -8.38 15.60 12.28
N ASP A 103 -9.32 16.16 13.02
CA ASP A 103 -10.73 15.79 13.08
C ASP A 103 -11.62 16.53 12.07
N ALA A 104 -11.06 17.52 11.36
CA ALA A 104 -11.82 18.30 10.41
C ALA A 104 -12.27 17.48 9.20
N ILE A 105 -13.53 17.69 8.83
CA ILE A 105 -14.16 17.09 7.66
C ILE A 105 -13.79 17.93 6.43
N ILE A 106 -13.36 17.27 5.37
CA ILE A 106 -12.93 17.93 4.13
C ILE A 106 -13.78 17.52 2.93
N ASN A 107 -13.85 18.41 1.95
CA ASN A 107 -14.29 18.10 0.60
C ASN A 107 -13.07 18.03 -0.31
N VAL A 108 -13.02 16.98 -1.13
CA VAL A 108 -11.90 16.71 -2.03
C VAL A 108 -12.39 16.74 -3.46
N THR A 109 -11.71 17.51 -4.30
CA THR A 109 -11.86 17.44 -5.75
C THR A 109 -10.59 16.83 -6.32
N THR A 110 -10.70 15.86 -7.23
CA THR A 110 -9.55 15.14 -7.81
C THR A 110 -9.80 14.81 -9.28
N PRO A 111 -8.76 14.74 -10.14
CA PRO A 111 -8.88 14.36 -11.56
C PRO A 111 -9.33 12.91 -11.78
N TRP A 112 -9.07 12.05 -10.80
CA TRP A 112 -9.38 10.63 -10.87
C TRP A 112 -10.12 10.19 -9.62
N LEU A 113 -11.11 9.31 -9.81
CA LEU A 113 -11.91 8.69 -8.76
C LEU A 113 -11.80 7.18 -8.86
N PRO A 114 -11.73 6.46 -7.72
CA PRO A 114 -11.85 5.01 -7.71
C PRO A 114 -13.19 4.58 -8.31
N GLN A 115 -13.18 3.54 -9.15
CA GLN A 115 -14.38 2.94 -9.72
C GLN A 115 -15.02 1.97 -8.73
N GLU A 116 -14.20 1.23 -7.99
CA GLU A 116 -14.65 0.28 -6.98
C GLU A 116 -15.20 1.01 -5.75
N ALA A 117 -16.39 0.59 -5.32
CA ALA A 117 -17.07 1.17 -4.16
C ALA A 117 -16.27 0.99 -2.87
N GLU A 118 -15.59 -0.15 -2.72
CA GLU A 118 -14.75 -0.46 -1.55
C GLU A 118 -13.58 0.53 -1.42
N ASN A 119 -12.89 0.82 -2.53
CA ASN A 119 -11.79 1.78 -2.58
C ASN A 119 -12.26 3.20 -2.24
N LEU A 120 -13.44 3.58 -2.74
CA LEU A 120 -14.04 4.89 -2.49
C LEU A 120 -14.47 5.07 -1.02
N GLU A 121 -15.07 4.04 -0.42
CA GLU A 121 -15.40 4.03 1.01
C GLU A 121 -14.14 4.08 1.88
N TRP A 122 -13.14 3.27 1.55
CA TRP A 122 -11.87 3.25 2.27
C TRP A 122 -11.20 4.63 2.23
N LEU A 123 -11.14 5.25 1.04
CA LEU A 123 -10.56 6.58 0.86
C LEU A 123 -11.28 7.61 1.74
N LYS A 124 -12.61 7.70 1.65
CA LYS A 124 -13.41 8.65 2.44
C LYS A 124 -13.21 8.49 3.94
N LYS A 125 -13.22 7.25 4.44
CA LYS A 125 -12.97 6.95 5.86
C LYS A 125 -11.55 7.36 6.26
N ARG A 126 -10.54 7.04 5.43
CA ARG A 126 -9.13 7.34 5.71
C ARG A 126 -8.80 8.83 5.67
N THR A 127 -9.49 9.62 4.84
CA THR A 127 -9.22 11.05 4.66
C THR A 127 -10.22 11.98 5.36
N LEU A 128 -11.23 11.43 6.05
CA LEU A 128 -12.37 12.19 6.63
C LEU A 128 -13.05 13.07 5.58
N THR A 129 -13.25 12.51 4.39
CA THR A 129 -13.84 13.23 3.26
C THR A 129 -15.35 13.04 3.21
N ARG A 130 -16.09 14.14 3.30
CA ARG A 130 -17.56 14.13 3.17
C ARG A 130 -17.99 14.04 1.71
N GLU A 131 -17.43 14.91 0.88
CA GLU A 131 -17.75 14.96 -0.54
C GLU A 131 -16.48 14.77 -1.38
N LEU A 132 -16.54 13.84 -2.33
CA LEU A 132 -15.48 13.56 -3.27
C LEU A 132 -16.02 13.80 -4.69
N LYS A 133 -15.43 14.77 -5.40
CA LYS A 133 -15.86 15.20 -6.73
C LYS A 133 -14.73 15.05 -7.75
N LYS A 134 -15.09 14.77 -9.01
CA LYS A 134 -14.16 14.81 -10.12
C LYS A 134 -13.96 16.26 -10.58
N GLY A 135 -12.72 16.70 -10.74
CA GLY A 135 -12.38 18.03 -11.27
C GLY A 135 -10.98 18.06 -11.84
N GLU A 136 -10.50 19.21 -12.34
CA GLU A 136 -9.26 19.25 -13.12
C GLU A 136 -7.98 19.04 -12.29
N LYS A 137 -8.00 19.39 -10.99
CA LYS A 137 -6.84 19.32 -10.09
C LYS A 137 -7.25 18.81 -8.72
N LEU A 138 -6.26 18.29 -7.98
CA LEU A 138 -6.45 17.94 -6.58
C LEU A 138 -6.64 19.22 -5.74
N VAL A 139 -7.81 19.38 -5.15
CA VAL A 139 -8.14 20.50 -4.27
C VAL A 139 -8.82 19.97 -3.02
N VAL A 140 -8.24 20.29 -1.86
CA VAL A 140 -8.80 19.99 -0.55
C VAL A 140 -9.38 21.26 0.05
N LYS A 141 -10.63 21.22 0.49
CA LYS A 141 -11.29 22.32 1.20
C LYS A 141 -11.86 21.81 2.51
N GLU A 142 -11.62 22.54 3.58
CA GLU A 142 -12.27 22.26 4.85
C GLU A 142 -13.77 22.60 4.77
N VAL A 143 -14.61 21.73 5.32
CA VAL A 143 -16.03 22.03 5.50
C VAL A 143 -16.14 22.85 6.76
N SER A 144 -16.10 24.17 6.63
CA SER A 144 -16.44 25.08 7.73
C SER A 144 -17.90 24.86 8.12
N ARG A 145 -18.12 24.64 9.41
CA ARG A 145 -19.42 24.38 10.01
C ARG A 145 -20.26 25.65 10.11
#